data_AF-A0AAQ3TY79-F1
#
_entry.id   AF-A0AAQ3TY79-F1
#
_cell.length_a   1.000
_cell.length_b   1.000
_cell.length_c   1.000
_cell.angle_alpha   90.00
_cell.angle_beta   90.00
_cell.angle_gamma   90.00
#
_symmetry.space_group_name_H-M   'P 1'
#
loop_
_entity.id
_entity.type
_entity.pdbx_description
1 polymer ?
#
loop_
_entity_poly.entity_id
_entity_poly.type
_entity_poly.pdbx_seq_one_letter_code
_entity_poly.pdbx_strand_id
1 'polypeptide(L)'
;MLRETLEMLHYDQFWITYVGTRYRHPVLHDDWDMTVEISIPDEFGSRRNIHVRHAPTRRNSHEAAISDAAREALTTLCHAHREDMAITSRRYYPCRSVERLDAWIANPEAEQNPRLESTIEYLATLNTDYNAALDELDMVRYENRKLRAWVAHGVEPVEEEPVEDPANAPRRKKARYNDPEARTYIRHHED
;
A
#
# COMPACT_ATOMS: atom_id res chain seq x y z
N MET A 1 10.96 -8.78 -3.58
CA MET A 1 10.76 -7.32 -3.66
C MET A 1 10.90 -6.59 -2.32
N LEU A 2 9.94 -6.59 -1.39
CA LEU A 2 10.05 -5.77 -0.15
C LEU A 2 11.31 -6.09 0.68
N ARG A 3 11.61 -7.38 0.88
CA ARG A 3 12.84 -7.85 1.55
C ARG A 3 14.12 -7.32 0.90
N GLU A 4 14.25 -7.55 -0.40
CA GLU A 4 15.38 -7.03 -1.20
C GLU A 4 15.47 -5.49 -1.16
N THR A 5 14.39 -4.77 -0.86
CA THR A 5 14.41 -3.29 -0.64
C THR A 5 15.07 -2.93 0.66
N LEU A 6 14.76 -3.65 1.72
CA LEU A 6 15.41 -3.43 3.00
C LEU A 6 16.89 -3.80 2.92
N GLU A 7 17.24 -4.88 2.22
CA GLU A 7 18.64 -5.27 1.99
C GLU A 7 19.42 -4.21 1.19
N MET A 8 18.82 -3.63 0.14
CA MET A 8 19.43 -2.52 -0.60
C MET A 8 19.60 -1.25 0.23
N LEU A 9 18.72 -1.02 1.20
CA LEU A 9 18.79 0.10 2.14
C LEU A 9 19.74 -0.16 3.31
N HIS A 10 20.56 -1.20 3.22
CA HIS A 10 21.56 -1.55 4.23
C HIS A 10 20.97 -1.82 5.62
N TYR A 11 19.74 -2.35 5.68
CA TYR A 11 19.23 -2.93 6.92
C TYR A 11 19.90 -4.29 7.16
N ASP A 12 20.91 -4.32 8.04
CA ASP A 12 21.67 -5.53 8.36
C ASP A 12 20.84 -6.60 9.07
N GLN A 13 19.88 -6.18 9.90
CA GLN A 13 18.94 -7.05 10.60
C GLN A 13 17.55 -6.44 10.58
N PHE A 14 16.59 -7.19 10.04
CA PHE A 14 15.19 -6.78 10.01
C PHE A 14 14.24 -7.98 10.04
N TRP A 15 13.02 -7.74 10.48
CA TRP A 15 11.90 -8.67 10.39
C TRP A 15 10.75 -8.01 9.66
N ILE A 16 10.15 -8.77 8.74
CA ILE A 16 8.88 -8.42 8.10
C ILE A 16 7.82 -9.35 8.69
N THR A 17 6.88 -8.79 9.42
CA THR A 17 5.75 -9.51 10.00
C THR A 17 4.48 -9.10 9.27
N TYR A 18 3.67 -10.07 8.87
CA TYR A 18 2.34 -9.82 8.32
C TYR A 18 1.30 -10.17 9.39
N VAL A 19 0.57 -9.16 9.84
CA VAL A 19 -0.47 -9.28 10.86
C VAL A 19 -1.82 -9.14 10.17
N GLY A 20 -2.60 -10.21 10.17
CA GLY A 20 -3.87 -10.27 9.46
C GLY A 20 -5.04 -10.61 10.37
N THR A 21 -6.14 -9.87 10.23
CA THR A 21 -7.43 -10.25 10.83
C THR A 21 -8.29 -10.90 9.76
N ARG A 22 -8.70 -12.15 10.01
CA ARG A 22 -9.64 -12.88 9.16
C ARG A 22 -11.05 -12.67 9.68
N TYR A 23 -11.88 -12.01 8.89
CA TYR A 23 -13.30 -11.92 9.18
C TYR A 23 -13.99 -13.11 8.55
N ARG A 24 -14.63 -13.91 9.41
CA ARG A 24 -15.44 -15.05 8.98
C ARG A 24 -16.89 -14.68 9.11
N HIS A 25 -17.66 -14.97 8.07
CA HIS A 25 -19.10 -14.85 8.12
C HIS A 25 -19.73 -16.19 7.75
N PRO A 26 -20.81 -16.64 8.42
CA PRO A 26 -21.45 -17.93 8.11
C PRO A 26 -21.95 -18.08 6.67
N VAL A 27 -22.16 -16.96 5.98
CA VAL A 27 -22.74 -16.87 4.64
C VAL A 27 -21.82 -16.18 3.61
N LEU A 28 -20.76 -15.48 4.05
CA LEU A 28 -19.88 -14.74 3.13
C LEU A 28 -18.57 -15.50 2.94
N HIS A 29 -17.88 -15.18 1.84
CA HIS A 29 -16.47 -15.50 1.75
C HIS A 29 -15.71 -14.74 2.82
N ASP A 30 -14.75 -15.43 3.43
CA ASP A 30 -13.84 -14.81 4.37
C ASP A 30 -13.09 -13.66 3.69
N ASP A 31 -12.87 -12.59 4.43
CA ASP A 31 -11.97 -11.52 4.02
C ASP A 31 -10.84 -11.32 5.04
N TRP A 32 -9.74 -10.78 4.53
CA TRP A 32 -8.50 -10.55 5.25
C TRP A 32 -8.20 -9.07 5.22
N ASP A 33 -8.16 -8.45 6.39
CA ASP A 33 -7.49 -7.18 6.60
C ASP A 33 -6.05 -7.47 7.01
N MET A 34 -5.09 -6.77 6.41
CA MET A 34 -3.68 -7.13 6.52
C MET A 34 -2.80 -5.91 6.75
N THR A 35 -1.88 -6.05 7.68
CA THR A 35 -0.86 -5.06 8.00
C THR A 35 0.51 -5.69 7.84
N VAL A 36 1.44 -4.96 7.27
CA VAL A 36 2.86 -5.31 7.27
C VAL A 36 3.59 -4.44 8.27
N GLU A 37 4.37 -5.08 9.13
CA GLU A 37 5.23 -4.45 10.13
C GLU A 37 6.69 -4.80 9.82
N ILE A 38 7.51 -3.76 9.70
CA ILE A 38 8.95 -3.87 9.50
C ILE A 38 9.61 -3.41 10.79
N SER A 39 10.39 -4.30 11.39
CA SER A 39 11.13 -4.05 12.63
C SER A 39 12.62 -4.27 12.46
N ILE A 40 13.41 -3.54 13.24
CA ILE A 40 14.86 -3.68 13.38
C ILE A 40 15.21 -3.88 14.85
N PRO A 41 16.40 -4.39 15.20
CA PRO A 41 16.83 -4.43 16.58
C PRO A 41 16.98 -3.01 17.15
N ASP A 42 16.57 -2.82 18.39
CA ASP A 42 16.86 -1.63 19.18
C ASP A 42 18.19 -1.76 19.94
N GLU A 43 18.55 -0.71 20.68
CA GLU A 43 19.79 -0.62 21.45
C GLU A 43 19.90 -1.71 22.55
N PHE A 44 18.79 -2.35 22.91
CA PHE A 44 18.71 -3.39 23.94
C PHE A 44 18.49 -4.79 23.36
N GLY A 45 18.51 -4.93 22.02
CA GLY A 45 18.29 -6.19 21.32
C GLY A 45 16.82 -6.60 21.22
N SER A 46 15.88 -5.75 21.64
CA SER A 46 14.43 -5.93 21.39
C SER A 46 14.06 -5.46 19.99
N ARG A 47 12.85 -5.78 19.53
CA ARG A 47 12.37 -5.36 18.20
C ARG A 47 11.67 -4.02 18.28
N ARG A 48 12.09 -3.07 17.45
CA ARG A 48 11.41 -1.79 17.26
C ARG A 48 10.84 -1.70 15.85
N ASN A 49 9.54 -1.42 15.75
CA ASN A 49 8.89 -1.16 14.47
C ASN A 49 9.39 0.17 13.89
N ILE A 50 9.85 0.13 12.63
CA ILE A 50 10.30 1.30 11.86
C ILE A 50 9.32 1.66 10.75
N HIS A 51 8.49 0.70 10.32
CA HIS A 51 7.52 0.92 9.27
C HIS A 51 6.32 0.00 9.47
N VAL A 52 5.13 0.55 9.35
CA VAL A 52 3.88 -0.20 9.51
C VAL A 52 2.91 0.27 8.44
N ARG A 53 2.39 -0.62 7.60
CA ARG A 53 1.43 -0.25 6.55
C ARG A 53 0.29 -1.23 6.43
N HIS A 54 -0.90 -0.68 6.28
CA HIS A 54 -2.13 -1.42 6.03
C HIS A 54 -2.29 -1.70 4.55
N ALA A 55 -2.83 -2.86 4.20
CA ALA A 55 -3.37 -3.09 2.89
C ALA A 55 -4.48 -2.06 2.62
N PRO A 56 -4.55 -1.47 1.41
CA PRO A 56 -5.56 -0.48 1.06
C PRO A 56 -7.00 -1.01 1.11
N THR A 57 -7.20 -2.32 0.92
CA THR A 57 -8.53 -2.96 0.98
C THR A 57 -8.43 -4.39 1.49
N ARG A 58 -9.53 -4.89 2.07
CA ARG A 58 -9.64 -6.30 2.48
C ARG A 58 -9.69 -7.22 1.26
N ARG A 59 -9.04 -8.38 1.33
CA ARG A 59 -9.01 -9.36 0.23
C ARG A 59 -9.58 -10.71 0.66
N ASN A 60 -10.14 -11.47 -0.30
CA ASN A 60 -10.63 -12.82 -0.03
C ASN A 60 -9.51 -13.86 0.17
N SER A 61 -8.29 -13.53 -0.26
CA SER A 61 -7.10 -14.37 -0.10
C SER A 61 -6.11 -13.68 0.82
N HIS A 62 -5.52 -14.48 1.71
CA HIS A 62 -4.42 -14.08 2.57
C HIS A 62 -3.21 -13.62 1.75
N GLU A 63 -2.87 -14.30 0.65
CA GLU A 63 -1.75 -13.92 -0.22
C GLU A 63 -1.98 -12.57 -0.91
N ALA A 64 -3.21 -12.32 -1.37
CA ALA A 64 -3.56 -11.04 -2.00
C ALA A 64 -3.46 -9.89 -0.99
N ALA A 65 -3.91 -10.10 0.26
CA ALA A 65 -3.80 -9.10 1.31
C ALA A 65 -2.33 -8.82 1.69
N ILE A 66 -1.49 -9.87 1.76
CA ILE A 66 -0.04 -9.73 1.96
C ILE A 66 0.60 -8.91 0.85
N SER A 67 0.30 -9.22 -0.41
CA SER A 67 0.86 -8.50 -1.56
C SER A 67 0.49 -7.02 -1.54
N ASP A 68 -0.76 -6.71 -1.19
CA ASP A 68 -1.24 -5.34 -1.08
C ASP A 68 -0.57 -4.56 0.05
N ALA A 69 -0.45 -5.14 1.25
CA ALA A 69 0.26 -4.53 2.37
C ALA A 69 1.76 -4.33 2.04
N ALA A 70 2.41 -5.34 1.45
CA ALA A 70 3.81 -5.27 1.05
C ALA A 70 4.07 -4.19 0.00
N ARG A 71 3.16 -4.03 -0.97
CA ARG A 71 3.22 -2.96 -1.98
C ARG A 71 3.08 -1.58 -1.32
N GLU A 72 2.15 -1.43 -0.39
CA GLU A 72 1.97 -0.16 0.34
C GLU A 72 3.23 0.21 1.14
N ALA A 73 3.83 -0.78 1.82
CA ALA A 73 5.12 -0.61 2.48
C ALA A 73 6.23 -0.20 1.52
N LEU A 74 6.34 -0.89 0.38
CA LEU A 74 7.35 -0.60 -0.63
C LEU A 74 7.21 0.82 -1.19
N THR A 75 6.00 1.22 -1.59
CA THR A 75 5.75 2.55 -2.15
C THR A 75 6.09 3.67 -1.16
N THR A 76 5.82 3.46 0.13
CA THR A 76 6.14 4.45 1.17
C THR A 76 7.61 4.42 1.59
N LEU A 77 8.27 3.26 1.57
CA LEU A 77 9.73 3.15 1.75
C LEU A 77 10.49 3.83 0.61
N CYS A 78 10.06 3.64 -0.64
CA CYS A 78 10.70 4.29 -1.79
C CYS A 78 10.59 5.82 -1.70
N HIS A 79 9.51 6.34 -1.11
CA HIS A 79 9.40 7.76 -0.80
C HIS A 79 10.34 8.20 0.33
N ALA A 80 10.37 7.46 1.44
CA ALA A 80 11.19 7.78 2.60
C ALA A 80 12.70 7.76 2.30
N HIS A 81 13.13 6.82 1.45
CA HIS A 81 14.52 6.62 1.05
C HIS A 81 14.76 7.03 -0.41
N ARG A 82 14.07 8.07 -0.89
CA ARG A 82 14.10 8.46 -2.31
C ARG A 82 15.51 8.72 -2.86
N GLU A 83 16.39 9.26 -2.03
CA GLU A 83 17.77 9.60 -2.42
C GLU A 83 18.59 8.32 -2.61
N ASP A 84 18.50 7.39 -1.65
CA ASP A 84 19.12 6.08 -1.75
C ASP A 84 18.56 5.30 -2.96
N MET A 85 17.25 5.38 -3.20
CA MET A 85 16.60 4.69 -4.32
C MET A 85 17.03 5.23 -5.68
N ALA A 86 17.34 6.53 -5.80
CA ALA A 86 17.64 7.19 -7.06
C ALA A 86 18.83 6.58 -7.82
N ILE A 87 19.79 5.99 -7.08
CA ILE A 87 20.99 5.34 -7.64
C ILE A 87 20.83 3.82 -7.82
N THR A 88 19.68 3.25 -7.46
CA THR A 88 19.43 1.80 -7.54
C THR A 88 18.56 1.45 -8.75
N SER A 89 18.40 0.16 -9.01
CA SER A 89 17.43 -0.36 -9.97
C SER A 89 15.97 -0.05 -9.61
N ARG A 90 15.69 0.46 -8.41
CA ARG A 90 14.34 0.77 -7.92
C ARG A 90 13.91 2.23 -8.07
N ARG A 91 14.75 3.08 -8.64
CA ARG A 91 14.39 4.49 -8.88
C ARG A 91 13.09 4.70 -9.65
N TYR A 92 12.67 3.73 -10.47
CA TYR A 92 11.42 3.78 -11.24
C TYR A 92 10.24 3.10 -10.55
N TYR A 93 10.33 2.77 -9.27
CA TYR A 93 9.19 2.27 -8.50
C TYR A 93 8.28 3.43 -8.10
N PRO A 94 6.95 3.21 -8.02
CA PRO A 94 6.05 4.24 -7.51
C PRO A 94 6.36 4.58 -6.05
N CYS A 95 6.56 5.87 -5.79
CA CYS A 95 6.84 6.45 -4.49
C CYS A 95 5.65 7.29 -4.02
N ARG A 96 5.23 7.16 -2.75
CA ARG A 96 4.18 8.01 -2.18
C ARG A 96 4.44 8.33 -0.72
N SER A 97 4.22 9.59 -0.34
CA SER A 97 4.20 10.00 1.07
C SER A 97 2.96 9.46 1.77
N VAL A 98 3.07 9.15 3.06
CA VAL A 98 1.97 8.59 3.86
C VAL A 98 0.70 9.45 3.83
N GLU A 99 0.86 10.77 3.76
CA GLU A 99 -0.25 11.73 3.83
C GLU A 99 -0.86 12.07 2.47
N ARG A 100 -0.25 11.60 1.39
CA ARG A 100 -0.58 11.96 0.02
C ARG A 100 -1.36 10.86 -0.68
N LEU A 101 -2.22 11.26 -1.63
CA LEU A 101 -2.97 10.34 -2.49
C LEU A 101 -2.19 10.02 -3.76
N ASP A 102 -1.48 11.01 -4.30
CA ASP A 102 -0.65 10.91 -5.48
C ASP A 102 0.64 10.16 -5.23
N ALA A 103 1.11 9.48 -6.27
CA ALA A 103 2.41 8.84 -6.29
C ALA A 103 3.26 9.45 -7.39
N TRP A 104 4.57 9.24 -7.33
CA TRP A 104 5.47 9.67 -8.37
C TRP A 104 6.47 8.57 -8.73
N ILE A 105 6.99 8.65 -9.95
CA ILE A 105 8.05 7.78 -10.46
C ILE A 105 9.18 8.68 -10.98
N ALA A 106 10.44 8.28 -10.81
CA ALA A 106 11.57 9.07 -11.30
C ALA A 106 11.51 9.25 -12.83
N ASN A 107 11.95 10.42 -13.30
CA ASN A 107 12.03 10.73 -14.72
C ASN A 107 13.17 9.96 -15.40
N PRO A 108 12.90 9.20 -16.49
CA PRO A 108 13.90 8.49 -17.26
C PRO A 108 14.61 9.31 -18.37
N GLU A 109 14.34 10.61 -18.48
CA GLU A 109 14.90 11.46 -19.55
C GLU A 109 16.43 11.42 -19.60
N ALA A 110 17.10 11.34 -18.45
CA ALA A 110 18.55 11.28 -18.38
C ALA A 110 19.15 10.05 -19.08
N GLU A 111 18.37 8.97 -19.21
CA GLU A 111 18.78 7.74 -19.88
C GLU A 111 18.66 7.80 -21.40
N GLN A 112 17.99 8.82 -21.97
CA GLN A 112 17.81 9.00 -23.41
C GLN A 112 17.29 7.73 -24.13
N ASN A 113 16.39 7.00 -23.47
CA ASN A 113 15.86 5.73 -23.96
C ASN A 113 14.33 5.83 -24.12
N PRO A 114 13.82 6.04 -25.35
CA PRO A 114 12.39 6.18 -25.59
C PRO A 114 11.56 4.98 -25.16
N ARG A 115 12.13 3.76 -25.18
CA ARG A 115 11.40 2.56 -24.70
C ARG A 115 11.22 2.59 -23.20
N LEU A 116 12.22 3.07 -22.47
CA LEU A 116 12.15 3.21 -21.02
C LEU A 116 11.12 4.28 -20.64
N GLU A 117 11.12 5.41 -21.34
CA GLU A 117 10.15 6.49 -21.20
C GLU A 117 8.71 5.99 -21.35
N SER A 118 8.38 5.37 -22.49
CA SER A 118 7.02 4.83 -22.70
C SER A 118 6.65 3.73 -21.69
N THR A 119 7.62 2.94 -21.22
CA THR A 119 7.37 1.91 -20.20
C THR A 119 7.02 2.54 -18.85
N ILE A 120 7.68 3.63 -18.48
CA ILE A 120 7.44 4.33 -17.22
C ILE A 120 6.12 5.10 -17.26
N GLU A 121 5.77 5.72 -18.39
CA GLU A 121 4.44 6.33 -18.60
C GLU A 121 3.32 5.29 -18.45
N TYR A 122 3.51 4.12 -19.05
CA TYR A 122 2.57 3.02 -18.92
C TYR A 122 2.48 2.51 -17.47
N LEU A 123 3.62 2.39 -16.77
CA LEU A 123 3.66 1.98 -15.37
C LEU A 123 2.96 3.00 -14.45
N ALA A 124 3.11 4.30 -14.70
CA ALA A 124 2.40 5.36 -13.98
C ALA A 124 0.87 5.23 -14.15
N THR A 125 0.42 5.00 -15.39
CA THR A 125 -0.99 4.77 -15.70
C THR A 125 -1.52 3.54 -14.96
N LEU A 126 -0.83 2.40 -15.08
CA LEU A 126 -1.22 1.16 -14.41
C LEU A 126 -1.28 1.29 -12.89
N ASN A 127 -0.32 1.98 -12.27
CA ASN A 127 -0.33 2.17 -10.82
C ASN A 127 -1.50 3.06 -10.37
N THR A 128 -1.87 4.06 -11.19
CA THR A 128 -3.04 4.91 -10.96
C THR A 128 -4.33 4.08 -11.03
N ASP A 129 -4.51 3.33 -12.11
CA ASP A 129 -5.69 2.48 -12.32
C ASP A 129 -5.79 1.39 -11.24
N TYR A 130 -4.66 0.81 -10.84
CA TYR A 130 -4.61 -0.18 -9.76
C TYR A 130 -5.08 0.40 -8.42
N ASN A 131 -4.58 1.59 -8.05
CA ASN A 131 -5.00 2.26 -6.82
C ASN A 131 -6.49 2.64 -6.86
N ALA A 132 -7.00 3.10 -8.01
CA ALA A 132 -8.41 3.41 -8.17
C ALA A 132 -9.29 2.17 -8.05
N ALA A 133 -8.90 1.05 -8.68
CA ALA A 133 -9.61 -0.23 -8.57
C ALA A 133 -9.62 -0.78 -7.14
N LEU A 134 -8.55 -0.56 -6.36
CA LEU A 134 -8.51 -0.91 -4.94
C LEU A 134 -9.50 -0.08 -4.12
N ASP A 135 -9.58 1.23 -4.39
CA ASP A 135 -10.49 2.14 -3.68
C ASP A 135 -11.96 1.81 -4.01
N GLU A 136 -12.27 1.50 -5.28
CA GLU A 136 -13.59 1.01 -5.70
C GLU A 136 -13.93 -0.35 -5.06
N LEU A 137 -12.99 -1.28 -5.05
CA LEU A 137 -13.19 -2.59 -4.44
C LEU A 137 -13.52 -2.46 -2.96
N ASP A 138 -12.85 -1.55 -2.26
CA ASP A 138 -13.10 -1.29 -0.85
C ASP A 138 -14.51 -0.72 -0.61
N MET A 139 -14.91 0.25 -1.44
CA MET A 139 -16.24 0.84 -1.40
C MET A 139 -17.33 -0.20 -1.66
N VAL A 140 -17.20 -0.99 -2.73
CA VAL A 140 -18.17 -2.04 -3.09
C VAL A 140 -18.26 -3.08 -1.98
N ARG A 141 -17.12 -3.46 -1.36
CA ARG A 141 -17.13 -4.40 -0.23
C ARG A 141 -17.83 -3.83 0.99
N TYR A 142 -17.58 -2.56 1.31
CA TYR A 142 -18.26 -1.87 2.39
C TYR A 142 -19.78 -1.84 2.16
N GLU A 143 -20.22 -1.40 0.98
CA GLU A 143 -21.64 -1.39 0.61
C GLU A 143 -22.26 -2.79 0.60
N ASN A 144 -21.52 -3.81 0.14
CA ASN A 144 -22.00 -5.18 0.13
C ASN A 144 -22.22 -5.71 1.55
N ARG A 145 -21.29 -5.43 2.48
CA ARG A 145 -21.49 -5.72 3.92
C ARG A 145 -22.71 -4.97 4.45
N LYS A 146 -22.86 -3.70 4.08
CA LYS A 146 -24.00 -2.84 4.43
C LYS A 146 -25.34 -3.45 4.08
N LEU A 147 -25.52 -3.73 2.80
CA LEU A 147 -26.76 -4.28 2.26
C LEU A 147 -27.07 -5.65 2.85
N ARG A 148 -26.06 -6.51 3.03
CA ARG A 148 -26.29 -7.86 3.54
C ARG A 148 -26.65 -7.89 5.03
N ALA A 149 -26.05 -7.04 5.85
CA ALA A 149 -26.46 -6.92 7.25
C ALA A 149 -27.90 -6.38 7.38
N TRP A 150 -28.26 -5.41 6.54
CA TRP A 150 -29.63 -4.91 6.48
C TRP A 150 -30.62 -6.00 6.07
N VAL A 151 -30.31 -6.81 5.06
CA VAL A 151 -31.16 -7.96 4.66
C VAL A 151 -31.25 -9.03 5.76
N ALA A 152 -30.15 -9.34 6.45
CA ALA A 152 -30.11 -10.42 7.42
C ALA A 152 -30.77 -10.07 8.77
N HIS A 153 -30.66 -8.81 9.20
CA HIS A 153 -31.05 -8.41 10.57
C HIS A 153 -32.01 -7.22 10.60
N GLY A 154 -32.33 -6.59 9.47
CA GLY A 154 -33.16 -5.37 9.43
C GLY A 154 -32.46 -4.15 10.05
N VAL A 155 -31.15 -4.24 10.30
CA VAL A 155 -30.33 -3.22 10.97
C VAL A 155 -29.20 -2.85 10.01
N GLU A 156 -28.94 -1.56 9.85
CA GLU A 156 -27.73 -1.05 9.20
C GLU A 156 -26.53 -1.61 9.97
N PRO A 157 -25.52 -2.24 9.35
CA PRO A 157 -24.42 -2.78 10.12
C PRO A 157 -23.80 -1.64 10.91
N VAL A 158 -23.57 -1.93 12.18
CA VAL A 158 -22.69 -1.13 13.01
C VAL A 158 -21.40 -1.01 12.21
N GLU A 159 -20.94 0.22 11.93
CA GLU A 159 -19.57 0.41 11.48
C GLU A 159 -18.72 -0.38 12.46
N GLU A 160 -18.05 -1.43 12.01
CA GLU A 160 -17.05 -2.07 12.85
C GLU A 160 -16.11 -0.93 13.23
N GLU A 161 -16.15 -0.51 14.50
CA GLU A 161 -15.20 0.46 15.02
C GLU A 161 -13.84 -0.04 14.53
N PRO A 162 -13.02 0.83 13.91
CA PRO A 162 -11.72 0.42 13.42
C PRO A 162 -11.06 -0.32 14.59
N VAL A 163 -10.87 -1.64 14.43
CA VAL A 163 -10.22 -2.46 15.45
C VAL A 163 -8.98 -1.68 15.83
N GLU A 164 -8.87 -1.32 17.12
CA GLU A 164 -7.74 -0.54 17.63
C GLU A 164 -6.49 -1.08 16.96
N ASP A 165 -5.90 -0.27 16.09
CA ASP A 165 -4.79 -0.71 15.26
C ASP A 165 -3.66 -1.01 16.24
N PRO A 166 -3.25 -2.29 16.41
CA PRO A 166 -2.19 -2.63 17.36
C PRO A 166 -0.89 -1.88 17.04
N ALA A 167 -0.76 -1.34 15.84
CA ALA A 167 0.41 -0.62 15.37
C ALA A 167 0.20 0.91 15.16
N ASN A 168 -0.98 1.48 15.45
CA ASN A 168 -1.31 2.92 15.35
C ASN A 168 -0.85 3.62 14.05
N ALA A 169 -0.75 2.88 12.94
CA ALA A 169 -0.29 3.42 11.67
C ALA A 169 -1.47 4.00 10.88
N PRO A 170 -1.30 5.20 10.29
CA PRO A 170 -2.37 5.79 9.48
C PRO A 170 -2.67 4.89 8.29
N ARG A 171 -3.96 4.64 8.06
CA ARG A 171 -4.42 4.01 6.81
C ARG A 171 -4.23 4.99 5.66
N ARG A 172 -3.94 4.43 4.48
CA ARG A 172 -3.89 5.19 3.23
C ARG A 172 -5.21 5.95 3.04
N LYS A 173 -5.13 7.23 2.66
CA LYS A 173 -6.30 8.00 2.23
C LYS A 173 -6.93 7.34 1.00
N LYS A 174 -8.25 7.45 0.89
CA LYS A 174 -9.04 6.88 -0.22
C LYS A 174 -9.43 7.99 -1.17
N ALA A 175 -9.35 7.70 -2.46
CA ALA A 175 -9.77 8.61 -3.51
C ALA A 175 -10.98 8.04 -4.26
N ARG A 176 -11.68 8.90 -5.00
CA ARG A 176 -12.68 8.44 -5.97
C ARG A 176 -11.99 8.01 -7.26
N TYR A 177 -12.69 7.22 -8.06
CA TYR A 177 -12.24 6.94 -9.42
C TYR A 177 -12.01 8.25 -10.20
N ASN A 178 -10.90 8.32 -10.95
CA ASN A 178 -10.44 9.49 -11.68
C ASN A 178 -10.15 10.76 -10.85
N ASP A 179 -9.96 10.64 -9.53
CA ASP A 179 -9.52 11.75 -8.70
C ASP A 179 -8.15 12.26 -9.19
N PRO A 180 -8.04 13.54 -9.61
CA PRO A 180 -6.78 14.09 -10.08
C PRO A 180 -5.69 14.11 -9.00
N GLU A 181 -6.06 14.13 -7.72
CA GLU A 181 -5.12 14.11 -6.59
C GLU A 181 -4.57 12.72 -6.28
N ALA A 182 -5.10 11.66 -6.90
CA ALA A 182 -4.69 10.26 -6.67
C ALA A 182 -3.85 9.66 -7.80
N ARG A 183 -3.36 10.51 -8.71
CA ARG A 183 -2.61 10.09 -9.89
C ARG A 183 -1.18 9.72 -9.56
N THR A 184 -0.62 8.84 -10.39
CA THR A 184 0.82 8.61 -10.45
C THR A 184 1.39 9.43 -11.59
N TYR A 185 2.38 10.29 -11.31
CA TYR A 185 3.02 11.12 -12.33
C TYR A 185 4.52 10.85 -12.43
N ILE A 186 5.12 11.20 -13.56
CA ILE A 186 6.56 11.20 -13.73
C ILE A 186 7.10 12.50 -13.12
N ARG A 187 8.02 12.38 -12.18
CA ARG A 187 8.61 13.54 -11.50
C ARG A 187 9.66 14.18 -12.41
N HIS A 188 9.25 15.16 -13.21
CA HIS A 188 10.19 16.07 -13.88
C HIS A 188 10.85 16.95 -12.81
N HIS A 189 12.15 17.22 -12.95
CA HIS A 189 12.90 18.01 -11.98
C HIS A 189 12.31 19.42 -11.86
N GLU A 190 11.67 19.73 -10.73
CA GLU A 190 11.54 21.08 -10.16
C GLU A 190 11.61 20.94 -8.62
N ASP A 191 12.55 21.69 -8.04
CA ASP A 191 12.83 22.08 -6.64
C ASP A 191 12.70 21.07 -5.48
#